data_AF-A0A2Y9AQY4-F1
#
_entry.id   AF-A0A2Y9AQY4-F1
#
_cell.length_a   1.000
_cell.length_b   1.000
_cell.length_c   1.000
_cell.angle_alpha   90.00
_cell.angle_beta   90.00
_cell.angle_gamma   90.00
#
_symmetry.space_group_name_H-M   'P 1'
#
loop_
_entity.id
_entity.type
_entity.pdbx_description
1 polymer ?
#
loop_
_entity_poly.entity_id
_entity_poly.type
_entity_poly.pdbx_seq_one_letter_code
_entity_poly.pdbx_strand_id
1 'polypeptide(L)'
;TQTFVPGLTAAAIIAPWPIEGAMNGALFTDWIETQLAPVLAPGTVVILDKPSTHKVAPAAEALRRAGCWFLFLPAYSPDRSGAFAAPLGPRSP
;
A
#
# COMPACT_ATOMS: atom_id res chain seq x y z
N THR A 1 -17.36 13.22 -8.05
CA THR A 1 -16.36 12.34 -8.70
C THR A 1 -16.15 11.14 -7.81
N GLN A 2 -16.03 9.93 -8.38
CA GLN A 2 -15.75 8.70 -7.65
C GLN A 2 -14.29 8.28 -7.88
N THR A 3 -13.58 7.85 -6.83
CA THR A 3 -12.22 7.33 -6.92
C THR A 3 -12.22 5.85 -6.57
N PHE A 4 -11.48 5.04 -7.32
CA PHE A 4 -11.33 3.61 -7.05
C PHE A 4 -9.90 3.31 -6.62
N VAL A 5 -9.76 2.58 -5.52
CA VAL A 5 -8.48 2.33 -4.85
C VAL A 5 -8.25 0.82 -4.75
N PRO A 6 -7.43 0.25 -5.63
CA PRO A 6 -7.04 -1.15 -5.54
C PRO A 6 -5.60 -1.32 -5.00
N GLY A 7 -5.35 -2.46 -4.37
CA GLY A 7 -4.02 -3.04 -4.26
C GLY A 7 -3.73 -3.89 -5.50
N LEU A 8 -2.48 -3.94 -5.94
CA LEU A 8 -2.04 -4.75 -7.08
C LEU A 8 -0.93 -5.71 -6.65
N THR A 9 -1.10 -6.98 -7.02
CA THR A 9 -0.09 -8.03 -6.89
C THR A 9 0.26 -8.56 -8.29
N ALA A 10 1.30 -9.38 -8.40
CA ALA A 10 1.64 -10.04 -9.66
C ALA A 10 0.54 -10.97 -10.18
N ALA A 11 -0.36 -11.45 -9.31
CA ALA A 11 -1.39 -12.42 -9.66
C ALA A 11 -2.81 -11.82 -9.75
N ALA A 12 -3.09 -10.73 -9.03
CA ALA A 12 -4.44 -10.23 -8.87
C ALA A 12 -4.52 -8.77 -8.39
N ILE A 13 -5.70 -8.17 -8.63
CA ILE A 13 -6.18 -6.98 -7.93
C ILE A 13 -6.75 -7.42 -6.58
N ILE A 14 -6.40 -6.71 -5.51
CA ILE A 14 -6.83 -6.99 -4.13
C ILE A 14 -7.34 -5.72 -3.45
N ALA A 15 -8.06 -5.87 -2.34
CA ALA A 15 -8.56 -4.76 -1.51
C ALA A 15 -9.23 -3.61 -2.30
N PRO A 16 -10.13 -3.89 -3.27
CA PRO A 16 -10.76 -2.86 -4.07
C PRO A 16 -11.68 -2.01 -3.19
N TRP A 17 -11.52 -0.68 -3.24
CA TRP A 17 -12.36 0.23 -2.47
C TRP A 17 -12.82 1.43 -3.29
N PRO A 18 -14.12 1.54 -3.60
CA PRO A 18 -14.68 2.75 -4.17
C PRO A 18 -14.91 3.78 -3.06
N ILE A 19 -14.41 5.00 -3.27
CA ILE A 19 -14.65 6.15 -2.39
C ILE A 19 -15.27 7.29 -3.19
N GLU A 20 -16.06 8.11 -2.51
CA GLU A 20 -16.57 9.35 -3.08
C GLU A 20 -15.54 10.48 -2.88
N GLY A 21 -15.28 11.25 -3.94
CA GLY A 21 -14.29 12.32 -3.91
C GLY A 21 -12.85 11.82 -4.06
N ALA A 22 -11.90 12.68 -3.69
CA ALA A 22 -10.47 12.41 -3.84
C ALA A 22 -9.89 11.71 -2.60
N MET A 23 -8.89 10.86 -2.84
CA MET A 23 -8.12 10.21 -1.77
C MET A 23 -7.43 11.25 -0.85
N ASN A 24 -7.61 11.10 0.46
CA ASN A 24 -6.92 11.89 1.48
C ASN A 24 -6.17 10.98 2.48
N GLY A 25 -5.47 11.56 3.45
CA GLY A 25 -4.65 10.78 4.39
C GLY A 25 -5.45 9.88 5.34
N ALA A 26 -6.63 10.32 5.76
CA ALA A 26 -7.52 9.54 6.63
C ALA A 26 -8.08 8.33 5.86
N LEU A 27 -8.66 8.58 4.68
CA LEU A 27 -9.16 7.52 3.80
C LEU A 27 -8.04 6.54 3.41
N PHE A 28 -6.82 7.02 3.17
CA PHE A 28 -5.70 6.13 2.89
C PHE A 28 -5.39 5.22 4.08
N THR A 29 -5.40 5.77 5.30
CA THR A 29 -5.19 4.99 6.53
C THR A 29 -6.30 3.95 6.71
N ASP A 30 -7.56 4.35 6.54
CA ASP A 30 -8.71 3.45 6.64
C ASP A 30 -8.64 2.32 5.62
N TRP A 31 -8.25 2.63 4.38
CA TRP A 31 -8.06 1.62 3.34
C TRP A 31 -6.99 0.60 3.75
N ILE A 32 -5.86 1.07 4.27
CA ILE A 32 -4.78 0.20 4.74
C ILE A 32 -5.24 -0.68 5.89
N GLU A 33 -5.90 -0.12 6.90
CA GLU A 33 -6.35 -0.84 8.09
C GLU A 33 -7.46 -1.84 7.80
N THR A 34 -8.46 -1.44 7.01
CA THR A 34 -9.72 -2.18 6.88
C THR A 34 -9.78 -3.05 5.63
N GLN A 35 -9.08 -2.68 4.56
CA GLN A 35 -9.16 -3.37 3.27
C GLN A 35 -7.87 -4.11 2.94
N LEU A 36 -6.72 -3.42 3.01
CA LEU A 36 -5.46 -3.99 2.52
C LEU A 36 -4.80 -4.92 3.54
N ALA A 37 -4.49 -4.45 4.74
CA ALA A 37 -3.74 -5.25 5.72
C ALA A 37 -4.37 -6.63 6.04
N PRO A 38 -5.70 -6.79 6.15
CA PRO A 38 -6.32 -8.08 6.43
C PRO A 38 -6.10 -9.15 5.35
N VAL A 39 -5.80 -8.74 4.11
CA VAL A 39 -5.59 -9.68 2.99
C VAL A 39 -4.12 -9.90 2.67
N LEU A 40 -3.20 -9.26 3.41
CA LEU A 40 -1.77 -9.45 3.24
C LEU A 40 -1.25 -10.60 4.12
N ALA A 41 -0.32 -11.38 3.58
CA ALA A 41 0.46 -12.29 4.38
C ALA A 41 1.58 -11.52 5.11
N PRO A 42 1.89 -11.86 6.38
CA PRO A 42 3.07 -11.32 7.05
C PRO A 42 4.33 -11.50 6.19
N GLY A 43 5.20 -10.49 6.17
CA GLY A 43 6.36 -10.44 5.27
C GLY A 43 6.10 -9.75 3.93
N THR A 44 4.86 -9.31 3.65
CA THR A 44 4.53 -8.63 2.40
C THR A 44 5.02 -7.17 2.40
N VAL A 45 5.63 -6.76 1.29
CA VAL A 45 6.02 -5.38 1.03
C VAL A 45 4.96 -4.69 0.21
N VAL A 46 4.45 -3.56 0.70
CA VAL A 46 3.54 -2.70 -0.05
C VAL A 46 4.33 -1.55 -0.67
N ILE A 47 4.35 -1.49 -2.00
CA ILE A 47 5.03 -0.42 -2.72
C ILE A 47 4.07 0.74 -2.99
N LEU A 48 4.49 1.96 -2.65
CA LEU A 48 3.75 3.20 -2.90
C LEU A 48 4.49 4.06 -3.93
N ASP A 49 3.76 4.57 -4.91
CA ASP A 49 4.28 5.34 -6.05
C ASP A 49 4.66 6.78 -5.68
N LYS A 50 3.91 7.39 -4.75
CA LYS A 50 4.16 8.76 -4.27
C LYS A 50 4.16 8.79 -2.74
N PRO A 51 5.34 8.85 -2.09
CA PRO A 51 5.41 9.04 -0.65
C PRO A 51 4.81 10.40 -0.27
N SER A 52 3.64 10.38 0.36
CA SER A 52 3.15 11.51 1.13
C SER A 52 3.41 11.21 2.60
N THR A 53 4.57 11.64 3.10
CA THR A 53 5.10 11.22 4.42
C THR A 53 4.13 11.49 5.58
N HIS A 54 3.32 12.54 5.48
CA HIS A 54 2.31 12.88 6.48
C HIS A 54 1.06 11.98 6.43
N LYS A 55 0.79 11.31 5.31
CA LYS A 55 -0.36 10.41 5.13
C LYS A 55 -0.06 8.96 5.52
N VAL A 56 1.22 8.63 5.70
CA VAL A 56 1.66 7.23 5.82
C VAL A 56 2.02 6.82 7.24
N ALA A 57 2.19 7.72 8.21
CA ALA A 57 2.62 7.30 9.56
C ALA A 57 1.59 6.39 10.26
N PRO A 58 0.29 6.73 10.34
CA PRO A 58 -0.72 5.83 10.93
C PRO A 58 -0.90 4.56 10.10
N ALA A 59 -0.97 4.69 8.78
CA ALA A 59 -1.04 3.57 7.85
C ALA A 59 0.16 2.60 7.99
N ALA A 60 1.36 3.12 8.23
CA ALA A 60 2.57 2.30 8.37
C ALA A 60 2.57 1.54 9.69
N GLU A 61 1.99 2.12 10.74
CA GLU A 61 1.77 1.41 12.00
C GLU A 61 0.77 0.27 11.82
N ALA A 62 -0.35 0.53 11.13
CA ALA A 62 -1.32 -0.50 10.80
C ALA A 62 -0.72 -1.68 10.04
N LEU A 63 0.07 -1.38 9.01
CA LEU A 63 0.73 -2.40 8.21
C LEU A 63 1.77 -3.19 9.04
N ARG A 64 2.51 -2.51 9.92
CA ARG A 64 3.47 -3.14 10.82
C ARG A 64 2.82 -4.10 11.80
N ARG A 65 1.63 -3.78 12.34
CA ARG A 65 0.85 -4.71 13.17
C ARG A 65 0.48 -6.00 12.43
N ALA A 66 0.31 -5.93 11.11
CA ALA A 66 0.10 -7.09 10.23
C ALA A 66 1.40 -7.78 9.77
N GLY A 67 2.56 -7.40 10.31
CA GLY A 67 3.87 -7.96 9.92
C GLY A 67 4.32 -7.54 8.52
N CYS A 68 3.79 -6.44 7.99
CA CYS A 68 4.05 -5.93 6.65
C CYS A 68 4.68 -4.53 6.72
N TRP A 69 5.30 -4.05 5.63
CA TRP A 69 5.92 -2.72 5.59
C TRP A 69 5.79 -2.03 4.24
N PHE A 70 5.90 -0.70 4.25
CA PHE A 70 5.95 0.08 3.03
C PHE A 70 7.37 0.11 2.44
N LEU A 71 7.43 0.12 1.11
CA LEU A 71 8.59 0.56 0.35
C LEU A 71 8.15 1.72 -0.54
N PHE A 72 8.85 2.84 -0.43
CA PHE A 72 8.56 4.03 -1.22
C PHE A 72 9.43 4.04 -2.46
N LEU A 73 8.82 4.25 -3.64
CA LEU A 73 9.60 4.49 -4.84
C LEU A 73 10.36 5.82 -4.69
N PRO A 74 11.64 5.88 -5.12
CA PRO A 74 12.37 7.13 -5.17
C PRO A 74 11.62 8.14 -6.06
N ALA A 75 11.71 9.42 -5.72
CA ALA A 75 11.05 10.49 -6.46
C ALA A 75 11.59 10.55 -7.91
N TYR A 76 10.83 9.94 -8.82
CA TYR A 76 10.99 9.85 -10.27
C TYR A 76 12.38 9.48 -10.83
N SER A 77 12.49 8.25 -11.33
CA SER A 77 13.07 7.97 -12.65
C SER A 77 11.92 7.86 -13.67
N PRO A 78 12.05 8.33 -14.92
CA PRO A 78 10.92 8.72 -15.78
C PRO A 78 9.97 7.63 -16.30
N ASP A 79 10.05 6.38 -15.84
CA ASP A 79 9.31 5.30 -16.48
C ASP A 79 9.01 4.13 -15.51
N ARG A 80 7.82 4.16 -14.86
CA ARG A 80 6.98 3.00 -14.48
C ARG A 80 5.88 3.41 -13.50
N SER A 81 4.64 3.35 -13.96
CA SER A 81 3.43 3.42 -13.14
C SER A 81 2.92 2.00 -12.87
N GLY A 82 3.07 1.48 -11.66
CA GLY A 82 2.49 0.21 -11.24
C GLY A 82 2.98 -0.22 -9.86
N ALA A 83 2.09 -0.31 -8.88
CA ALA A 83 2.40 -0.87 -7.57
C ALA A 83 2.80 -2.34 -7.74
N PHE A 84 4.01 -2.69 -7.31
CA PHE A 84 4.54 -4.06 -7.39
C PHE A 84 4.63 -4.61 -5.97
N ALA A 85 3.86 -5.66 -5.63
CA ALA A 85 4.05 -6.37 -4.38
C ALA A 85 4.90 -7.62 -4.67
N ALA A 86 6.09 -7.71 -4.06
CA ALA A 86 6.93 -8.90 -4.08
C ALA A 86 7.21 -9.36 -2.65
N PRO A 87 7.11 -10.67 -2.34
CA PRO A 87 7.58 -11.20 -1.08
C PRO A 87 9.11 -11.09 -1.04
N LEU A 88 9.64 -10.33 -0.09
CA LEU A 88 11.06 -10.42 0.22
C LEU A 88 11.24 -11.70 1.03
N GLY A 89 11.96 -12.68 0.46
CA GLY A 89 12.34 -13.89 1.16
C GLY A 89 13.08 -13.60 2.48
N PRO A 90 13.22 -14.60 3.36
CA PRO A 90 13.77 -14.40 4.70
C PRO A 90 15.18 -13.84 4.59
N ARG A 91 15.39 -12.66 5.18
CA ARG A 91 16.74 -12.13 5.38
C ARG A 91 17.40 -12.98 6.47
N SER A 92 18.52 -13.59 6.12
CA SER A 92 19.46 -14.23 7.05
C SER A 92 19.92 -13.20 8.11
N PRO A 93 20.32 -13.67 9.31
CA PRO A 93 20.24 -12.91 10.57
C PRO A 93 21.10 -11.64 10.62
#